data_AF-A0A7C7KJC7-F1
#
_entry.id   AF-A0A7C7KJC7-F1
#
_cell.length_a   1.000
_cell.length_b   1.000
_cell.length_c   1.000
_cell.angle_alpha   90.00
_cell.angle_beta   90.00
_cell.angle_gamma   90.00
#
_symmetry.space_group_name_H-M   'P 1'
#
loop_
_entity.id
_entity.type
_entity.pdbx_description
1 polymer ?
#
loop_
_entity_poly.entity_id
_entity_poly.type
_entity_poly.pdbx_seq_one_letter_code
_entity_poly.pdbx_strand_id
1 'polypeptide(L)'
;GSANHLRDLQQLHLEQRIPLATGERLLTKRQFADHLFPSPVAAVLQPDISLVGGIRAGVEIGAMCEAAQVSLSPHCPYGPIQFAASLQVAAASPAHAFQEFQSLGGAAGGGTPGGGANWAFDLLASPFEVSNGMVDIPNGPGLGIEVQEHLIDEHMEAWNPHPPTLWQHTDGSHAEW
;
A
#
# COMPACT_ATOMS: atom_id res chain seq x y z
N GLY A 1 8.58 -10.89 1.76
CA GLY A 1 7.89 -10.18 2.86
C GLY A 1 6.80 -11.00 3.54
N SER A 2 6.87 -12.34 3.54
CA SER A 2 5.87 -13.16 4.25
C SER A 2 6.13 -13.13 5.76
N ALA A 3 5.08 -13.33 6.56
CA ALA A 3 5.17 -13.32 8.02
C ALA A 3 6.06 -14.45 8.60
N ASN A 4 6.54 -15.37 7.77
CA ASN A 4 7.27 -16.57 8.19
C ASN A 4 8.79 -16.37 8.30
N HIS A 5 9.33 -15.24 7.83
CA HIS A 5 10.78 -14.98 7.77
C HIS A 5 11.26 -13.90 8.76
N LEU A 6 10.55 -13.72 9.88
CA LEU A 6 10.86 -12.72 10.90
C LEU A 6 12.32 -12.76 11.37
N ARG A 7 12.88 -13.97 11.58
CA ARG A 7 14.27 -14.13 12.01
C ARG A 7 15.26 -13.71 10.94
N ASP A 8 14.99 -14.06 9.69
CA ASP A 8 15.86 -13.72 8.56
C ASP A 8 15.86 -12.19 8.35
N LEU A 9 14.69 -11.56 8.44
CA LEU A 9 14.56 -10.09 8.39
C LEU A 9 15.31 -9.41 9.53
N GLN A 10 15.18 -9.93 10.75
CA GLN A 10 15.91 -9.39 11.91
C GLN A 10 17.43 -9.49 11.71
N GLN A 11 17.92 -10.63 11.23
CA GLN A 11 19.34 -10.81 10.95
C GLN A 11 19.82 -9.83 9.87
N LEU A 12 19.10 -9.73 8.75
CA LEU A 12 19.42 -8.79 7.68
C LEU A 12 19.42 -7.33 8.16
N HIS A 13 18.45 -6.95 8.99
CA HIS A 13 18.34 -5.59 9.54
C HIS A 13 19.56 -5.22 10.40
N LEU A 14 20.11 -6.19 11.14
CA LEU A 14 21.28 -5.98 11.99
C LEU A 14 22.60 -5.99 11.20
N GLU A 15 22.68 -6.76 10.12
CA GLU A 15 23.90 -6.95 9.34
C GLU A 15 24.07 -5.93 8.21
N GLN A 16 22.99 -5.29 7.76
CA GLN A 16 23.00 -4.36 6.63
C GLN A 16 22.78 -2.90 7.06
N ARG A 17 23.42 -1.98 6.34
CA ARG A 17 23.20 -0.52 6.53
C ARG A 17 22.05 0.02 5.69
N ILE A 18 21.53 -0.80 4.77
CA ILE A 18 20.42 -0.42 3.88
C ILE A 18 19.12 -0.54 4.69
N PRO A 19 18.31 0.53 4.79
CA PRO A 19 17.01 0.46 5.45
C PRO A 19 16.12 -0.61 4.81
N LEU A 20 15.56 -1.50 5.62
CA LEU A 20 14.59 -2.49 5.17
C LEU A 20 13.18 -1.90 5.24
N ALA A 21 12.39 -2.14 4.21
CA ALA A 21 10.95 -1.89 4.17
C ALA A 21 10.22 -3.23 3.96
N THR A 22 9.15 -3.45 4.72
CA THR A 22 8.29 -4.65 4.60
C THR A 22 6.90 -4.32 5.14
N GLY A 23 5.92 -5.20 4.96
CA GLY A 23 4.61 -5.05 5.59
C GLY A 23 3.43 -5.29 4.67
N GLU A 24 3.62 -5.22 3.34
CA GLU A 24 2.55 -5.33 2.35
C GLU A 24 1.73 -6.64 2.48
N ARG A 25 2.37 -7.73 2.94
CA ARG A 25 1.77 -9.07 3.09
C ARG A 25 1.35 -9.39 4.52
N LEU A 26 1.50 -8.46 5.46
CA LEU A 26 1.04 -8.63 6.82
C LEU A 26 -0.43 -8.21 6.89
N LEU A 27 -1.29 -9.09 7.40
CA LEU A 27 -2.75 -8.95 7.32
C LEU A 27 -3.39 -8.52 8.65
N THR A 28 -2.63 -8.56 9.74
CA THR A 28 -3.17 -8.31 11.08
C THR A 28 -2.23 -7.44 11.89
N LYS A 29 -2.80 -6.59 12.76
CA LYS A 29 -2.04 -5.80 13.74
C LYS A 29 -1.08 -6.64 14.57
N ARG A 30 -1.43 -7.90 14.85
CA ARG A 30 -0.57 -8.83 15.59
C ARG A 30 0.74 -9.10 14.85
N GLN A 31 0.65 -9.34 13.54
CA GLN A 31 1.84 -9.52 12.70
C GLN A 31 2.70 -8.25 12.66
N PHE A 32 2.11 -7.06 12.59
CA PHE A 32 2.87 -5.80 12.71
C PHE A 32 3.55 -5.68 14.08
N ALA A 33 2.84 -5.98 15.17
CA ALA A 33 3.41 -5.98 16.51
C ALA A 33 4.61 -6.93 16.63
N ASP A 34 4.55 -8.11 16.01
CA ASP A 34 5.66 -9.08 15.98
C ASP A 34 6.87 -8.58 15.16
N HIS A 35 6.67 -7.66 14.20
CA HIS A 35 7.76 -7.01 13.45
C HIS A 35 8.35 -5.79 14.16
N LEU A 36 7.63 -5.22 15.14
CA LEU A 36 8.03 -4.02 15.87
C LEU A 36 8.66 -4.33 17.23
N PHE A 37 8.18 -5.39 17.90
CA PHE A 37 8.51 -5.67 19.30
C PHE A 37 9.06 -7.08 19.50
N PRO A 38 10.02 -7.27 20.43
CA PRO A 38 10.62 -6.26 21.32
C PRO A 38 11.65 -5.35 20.64
N SER A 39 12.06 -5.68 19.41
CA SER A 39 12.96 -4.88 18.59
C SER A 39 12.44 -4.88 17.16
N PRO A 40 12.48 -3.74 16.45
CA PRO A 40 12.12 -3.67 15.04
C PRO A 40 12.97 -4.59 14.17
N VAL A 41 12.34 -5.17 13.14
CA VAL A 41 13.02 -5.94 12.08
C VAL A 41 13.14 -5.18 10.77
N ALA A 42 12.63 -3.95 10.72
CA ALA A 42 12.64 -3.08 9.54
C ALA A 42 12.62 -1.61 9.97
N ALA A 43 13.11 -0.74 9.09
CA ALA A 43 13.09 0.71 9.29
C ALA A 43 11.77 1.36 8.84
N VAL A 44 11.06 0.72 7.91
CA VAL A 44 9.78 1.18 7.37
C VAL A 44 8.79 0.00 7.36
N LEU A 45 7.59 0.23 7.89
CA LEU A 45 6.47 -0.71 7.75
C LEU A 45 5.40 -0.19 6.80
N GLN A 46 4.92 -1.09 5.95
CA GLN A 46 4.06 -0.76 4.81
C GLN A 46 2.71 -1.49 4.87
N PRO A 47 1.82 -1.16 5.83
CA PRO A 47 0.51 -1.79 5.87
C PRO A 47 -0.32 -1.42 4.65
N ASP A 48 -0.94 -2.42 4.04
CA ASP A 48 -2.00 -2.21 3.06
C ASP A 48 -3.33 -2.00 3.81
N ILE A 49 -3.88 -0.80 3.71
CA ILE A 49 -5.10 -0.41 4.44
C ILE A 49 -6.32 -1.26 4.04
N SER A 50 -6.37 -1.76 2.81
CA SER A 50 -7.44 -2.64 2.33
C SER A 50 -7.32 -4.07 2.88
N LEU A 51 -6.12 -4.50 3.29
CA LEU A 51 -5.86 -5.86 3.77
C LEU A 51 -5.81 -5.96 5.30
N VAL A 52 -5.24 -4.96 5.99
CA VAL A 52 -4.97 -5.02 7.44
C VAL A 52 -6.20 -4.84 8.33
N GLY A 53 -7.37 -4.59 7.73
CA GLY A 53 -8.63 -4.31 8.45
C GLY A 53 -9.05 -2.84 8.44
N GLY A 54 -8.63 -2.06 7.44
CA GLY A 54 -9.10 -0.69 7.21
C GLY A 54 -8.41 0.38 8.04
N ILE A 55 -8.96 1.59 7.98
CA ILE A 55 -8.39 2.81 8.58
C ILE A 55 -8.09 2.63 10.07
N ARG A 56 -9.02 2.05 10.83
CA ARG A 56 -8.83 1.83 12.27
C ARG A 56 -7.57 1.00 12.55
N ALA A 57 -7.41 -0.12 11.85
CA ALA A 57 -6.25 -0.98 12.03
C ALA A 57 -4.97 -0.25 11.58
N GLY A 58 -5.02 0.51 10.48
CA GLY A 58 -3.91 1.34 10.01
C GLY A 58 -3.44 2.38 11.04
N VAL A 59 -4.38 3.12 11.66
CA VAL A 59 -4.07 4.10 12.72
C VAL A 59 -3.43 3.42 13.94
N GLU A 60 -3.99 2.29 14.37
CA GLU A 60 -3.45 1.53 15.50
C GLU A 60 -2.04 0.97 15.19
N ILE A 61 -1.77 0.59 13.93
CA ILE A 61 -0.42 0.22 13.46
C ILE A 61 0.52 1.42 13.44
N GLY A 62 0.06 2.58 12.98
CA GLY A 62 0.83 3.83 13.01
C GLY A 62 1.29 4.21 14.42
N ALA A 63 0.40 4.10 15.41
CA ALA A 63 0.74 4.32 16.82
C ALA A 63 1.80 3.33 17.34
N MET A 64 1.74 2.05 16.91
CA MET A 64 2.79 1.08 17.26
C MET A 64 4.13 1.43 16.60
N CYS A 65 4.11 1.90 15.34
CA CYS A 65 5.31 2.33 14.63
C CYS A 65 5.96 3.54 15.31
N GLU A 66 5.16 4.53 15.73
CA GLU A 66 5.61 5.70 16.49
C GLU A 66 6.33 5.28 17.78
N ALA A 67 5.70 4.41 18.57
CA ALA A 67 6.28 3.91 19.82
C ALA A 67 7.60 3.14 19.61
N ALA A 68 7.75 2.48 18.46
CA ALA A 68 8.94 1.72 18.09
C ALA A 68 9.99 2.53 17.31
N GLN A 69 9.73 3.82 17.04
CA GLN A 69 10.55 4.69 16.18
C GLN A 69 10.78 4.12 14.76
N VAL A 70 9.76 3.47 14.21
CA VAL A 70 9.74 2.92 12.86
C VAL A 70 8.87 3.80 11.98
N SER A 71 9.32 4.06 10.75
CA SER A 71 8.52 4.85 9.80
C SER A 71 7.34 4.05 9.29
N LEU A 72 6.20 4.71 9.14
CA LEU A 72 5.01 4.18 8.49
C LEU A 72 4.97 4.67 7.04
N SER A 73 4.71 3.77 6.11
CA SER A 73 4.51 4.11 4.69
C SER A 73 3.43 3.20 4.10
N PRO A 74 2.13 3.56 4.19
CA PRO A 74 1.05 2.68 3.74
C PRO A 74 1.26 2.18 2.31
N HIS A 75 1.14 0.86 2.12
CA HIS A 75 1.16 0.25 0.79
C HIS A 75 -0.15 0.56 0.08
N CYS A 76 -0.09 1.12 -1.12
CA CYS A 76 -1.27 1.63 -1.82
C CYS A 76 -1.21 1.37 -3.35
N PRO A 77 -1.27 0.09 -3.78
CA PRO A 77 -1.16 -0.30 -5.18
C PRO A 77 -2.53 -0.44 -5.90
N TYR A 78 -3.63 -0.08 -5.24
CA TYR A 78 -4.98 -0.24 -5.81
C TYR A 78 -5.54 1.09 -6.30
N GLY A 79 -6.83 1.34 -6.06
CA GLY A 79 -7.56 2.47 -6.61
C GLY A 79 -7.59 3.72 -5.71
N PRO A 80 -8.22 4.80 -6.22
CA PRO A 80 -8.27 6.09 -5.54
C PRO A 80 -8.99 6.05 -4.18
N ILE A 81 -9.87 5.08 -3.95
CA ILE A 81 -10.56 4.89 -2.66
C ILE A 81 -9.56 4.39 -1.59
N GLN A 82 -8.68 3.44 -1.92
CA GLN A 82 -7.62 3.01 -1.01
C GLN A 82 -6.65 4.16 -0.77
N PHE A 83 -6.32 4.94 -1.79
CA PHE A 83 -5.44 6.09 -1.65
C PHE A 83 -6.01 7.14 -0.70
N ALA A 84 -7.30 7.49 -0.85
CA ALA A 84 -7.98 8.38 0.09
C ALA A 84 -7.92 7.84 1.53
N ALA A 85 -8.22 6.55 1.73
CA ALA A 85 -8.15 5.93 3.05
C ALA A 85 -6.73 5.94 3.64
N SER A 86 -5.71 5.71 2.81
CA SER A 86 -4.31 5.74 3.19
C SER A 86 -3.85 7.14 3.58
N LEU A 87 -4.29 8.18 2.86
CA LEU A 87 -4.04 9.57 3.21
C LEU A 87 -4.65 9.96 4.57
N GLN A 88 -5.84 9.45 4.91
CA GLN A 88 -6.42 9.68 6.23
C GLN A 88 -5.58 9.02 7.34
N VAL A 89 -5.05 7.81 7.11
CA VAL A 89 -4.12 7.16 8.06
C VAL A 89 -2.80 7.91 8.15
N ALA A 90 -2.25 8.36 7.02
CA ALA A 90 -1.05 9.17 6.94
C ALA A 90 -1.16 10.46 7.76
N ALA A 91 -2.26 11.19 7.58
CA ALA A 91 -2.54 12.43 8.30
C ALA A 91 -2.69 12.22 9.82
N ALA A 92 -3.17 11.05 10.24
CA ALA A 92 -3.40 10.70 11.64
C ALA A 92 -2.17 10.09 12.34
N SER A 93 -1.08 9.80 11.62
CA SER A 93 0.07 9.06 12.14
C SER A 93 1.34 9.90 12.15
N PRO A 94 1.89 10.28 13.32
CA PRO A 94 3.18 10.97 13.42
C PRO A 94 4.36 10.16 12.85
N ALA A 95 4.22 8.83 12.78
CA ALA A 95 5.23 7.95 12.20
C ALA A 95 5.23 7.95 10.67
N HIS A 96 4.24 8.57 10.01
CA HIS A 96 4.17 8.58 8.56
C HIS A 96 5.39 9.29 7.95
N ALA A 97 6.08 8.61 7.04
CA ALA A 97 7.22 9.16 6.31
C ALA A 97 6.91 9.40 4.83
N PHE A 98 6.28 8.43 4.17
CA PHE A 98 6.01 8.47 2.73
C PHE A 98 4.65 7.84 2.44
N GLN A 99 3.95 8.35 1.45
CA GLN A 99 2.74 7.74 0.94
C GLN A 99 3.03 7.19 -0.45
N GLU A 100 2.88 5.88 -0.63
CA GLU A 100 2.87 5.30 -1.97
C GLU A 100 1.68 5.87 -2.74
N PHE A 101 1.95 6.39 -3.93
CA PHE A 101 0.94 6.85 -4.87
C PHE A 101 1.19 6.22 -6.23
N GLN A 102 0.19 5.55 -6.76
CA GLN A 102 0.23 5.03 -8.10
C GLN A 102 -0.26 6.11 -9.08
N SER A 103 0.66 6.72 -9.82
CA SER A 103 0.34 7.70 -10.88
C SER A 103 -0.59 7.08 -11.94
N LEU A 104 -1.64 7.79 -12.35
CA LEU A 104 -2.66 7.32 -13.30
C LEU A 104 -2.08 7.12 -14.71
N GLY A 105 -1.95 5.85 -15.07
CA GLY A 105 -1.57 5.30 -16.37
C GLY A 105 -1.44 3.76 -16.37
N GLY A 106 -0.97 3.05 -15.33
CA GLY A 106 0.08 3.48 -14.42
C GLY A 106 1.11 4.35 -15.12
N ALA A 107 1.40 5.52 -14.56
CA ALA A 107 2.24 6.59 -15.12
C ALA A 107 1.89 6.99 -16.58
N ALA A 108 1.06 8.03 -16.72
CA ALA A 108 0.89 8.90 -17.90
C ALA A 108 1.50 8.42 -19.25
N GLY A 109 0.64 7.96 -20.16
CA GLY A 109 0.92 7.86 -21.60
C GLY A 109 1.29 6.46 -22.12
N GLY A 110 0.25 5.67 -22.49
CA GLY A 110 0.35 4.51 -23.38
C GLY A 110 0.74 3.18 -22.72
N GLY A 111 -0.09 2.15 -22.91
CA GLY A 111 0.27 0.79 -22.51
C GLY A 111 -0.53 -0.32 -23.21
N THR A 112 0.17 -1.42 -23.50
CA THR A 112 -0.30 -2.78 -23.92
C THR A 112 0.27 -3.82 -22.95
N PRO A 113 -0.26 -5.06 -22.82
CA PRO A 113 -0.13 -5.97 -21.67
C PRO A 113 1.17 -5.83 -20.84
N GLY A 114 1.07 -5.39 -19.58
CA GLY A 114 1.98 -4.32 -19.15
C GLY A 114 1.44 -2.93 -19.56
N GLY A 115 0.12 -2.86 -19.71
CA GLY A 115 -0.61 -1.72 -20.22
C GLY A 115 -2.00 -1.81 -19.69
N GLY A 116 -2.10 -1.67 -18.37
CA GLY A 116 -3.35 -1.77 -17.63
C GLY A 116 -4.46 -1.08 -18.39
N ALA A 117 -5.68 -1.62 -18.27
CA ALA A 117 -6.83 -0.79 -18.53
C ALA A 117 -6.54 0.55 -17.86
N ASN A 118 -6.63 1.63 -18.63
CA ASN A 118 -6.56 2.98 -18.10
C ASN A 118 -7.50 2.98 -16.89
N TRP A 119 -6.97 2.86 -15.66
CA TRP A 119 -7.76 3.03 -14.45
C TRP A 119 -8.27 4.49 -14.36
N ALA A 120 -7.88 5.32 -15.33
CA ALA A 120 -8.59 6.49 -15.80
C ALA A 120 -9.97 6.13 -16.41
N PHE A 121 -10.82 5.48 -15.61
CA PHE A 121 -12.26 5.66 -15.75
C PHE A 121 -12.71 6.92 -15.00
N ASP A 122 -11.77 7.80 -14.63
CA ASP A 122 -12.01 9.01 -13.84
C ASP A 122 -12.98 8.76 -12.67
N LEU A 123 -12.76 7.67 -11.92
CA LEU A 123 -13.70 7.19 -10.91
C LEU A 123 -14.02 8.23 -9.82
N LEU A 124 -13.16 9.23 -9.64
CA LEU A 124 -13.43 10.37 -8.77
C LEU A 124 -13.94 11.57 -9.58
N ALA A 125 -14.97 12.25 -9.07
CA ALA A 125 -15.46 13.50 -9.66
C ALA A 125 -14.36 14.60 -9.66
N SER A 126 -13.41 14.50 -8.74
CA SER A 126 -12.21 15.34 -8.69
C SER A 126 -10.99 14.45 -8.40
N PRO A 127 -10.04 14.31 -9.35
CA PRO A 127 -8.84 13.51 -9.13
C PRO A 127 -7.88 14.17 -8.14
N PHE A 128 -6.99 13.37 -7.56
CA PHE A 128 -5.91 13.88 -6.73
C PHE A 128 -4.89 14.65 -7.56
N GLU A 129 -4.50 15.83 -7.08
CA GLU A 129 -3.43 16.62 -7.69
C GLU A 129 -2.12 16.38 -6.93
N VAL A 130 -1.10 15.91 -7.65
CA VAL A 130 0.25 15.79 -7.12
C VAL A 130 1.09 16.96 -7.64
N SER A 131 1.58 17.78 -6.71
CA SER A 131 2.41 18.94 -7.01
C SER A 131 3.68 18.90 -6.17
N ASN A 132 4.85 19.00 -6.82
CA ASN A 132 6.15 18.93 -6.18
C ASN A 132 6.36 17.69 -5.27
N GLY A 133 5.80 16.54 -5.69
CA GLY A 133 5.87 15.29 -4.92
C GLY A 133 4.96 15.23 -3.70
N MET A 134 4.08 16.20 -3.52
CA MET A 134 3.12 16.28 -2.42
C MET A 134 1.70 16.17 -2.96
N VAL A 135 0.79 15.69 -2.11
CA VAL A 135 -0.66 15.63 -2.36
C VAL A 135 -1.37 16.17 -1.13
N ASP A 136 -2.45 16.91 -1.35
CA ASP A 136 -3.27 17.41 -0.25
C ASP A 136 -4.14 16.29 0.33
N ILE A 137 -4.35 16.36 1.65
CA ILE A 137 -5.28 15.45 2.33
C ILE A 137 -6.71 15.93 2.03
N PRO A 138 -7.59 15.06 1.49
CA PRO A 138 -8.99 15.41 1.27
C PRO A 138 -9.68 15.79 2.58
N ASN A 139 -10.40 16.91 2.56
CA ASN A 139 -11.00 17.52 3.76
C ASN A 139 -12.54 17.52 3.76
N GLY A 140 -13.17 16.92 2.76
CA GLY A 140 -14.62 16.72 2.70
C GLY A 140 -15.10 15.63 3.69
N PRO A 141 -16.42 15.43 3.81
CA PRO A 141 -17.00 14.37 4.63
C PRO A 141 -16.50 12.97 4.25
N GLY A 142 -16.44 12.06 5.23
CA GLY A 142 -16.01 10.67 4.99
C GLY A 142 -14.54 10.60 4.59
N LEU A 143 -14.27 10.02 3.41
CA LEU A 143 -12.91 9.95 2.84
C LEU A 143 -12.49 11.25 2.12
N GLY A 144 -13.39 12.23 2.03
CA GLY A 144 -13.15 13.49 1.33
C GLY A 144 -13.12 13.39 -0.20
N ILE A 145 -13.60 12.27 -0.76
CA ILE A 145 -13.70 12.03 -2.20
C ILE A 145 -15.16 11.81 -2.61
N GLU A 146 -15.47 12.13 -3.86
CA GLU A 146 -16.76 11.84 -4.50
C GLU A 146 -16.55 10.81 -5.61
N VAL A 147 -17.22 9.66 -5.50
CA VAL A 147 -17.10 8.55 -6.46
C VAL A 147 -18.20 8.68 -7.51
N GLN A 148 -17.81 8.60 -8.78
CA GLN A 148 -18.73 8.57 -9.92
C GLN A 148 -19.29 7.15 -10.08
N GLU A 149 -20.26 6.77 -9.24
CA GLU A 149 -20.78 5.38 -9.16
C GLU A 149 -21.27 4.81 -10.51
N HIS A 150 -21.81 5.65 -11.40
CA HIS A 150 -22.23 5.22 -12.74
C HIS A 150 -21.10 4.59 -13.58
N LEU A 151 -19.85 4.99 -13.34
CA LEU A 151 -18.67 4.43 -14.02
C LEU A 151 -18.31 3.05 -13.49
N ILE A 152 -18.68 2.73 -12.24
CA ILE A 152 -18.55 1.37 -11.70
C ILE A 152 -19.49 0.44 -12.48
N ASP A 153 -20.75 0.85 -12.67
CA ASP A 153 -21.74 0.06 -13.40
C ASP A 153 -21.34 -0.11 -14.88
N GLU A 154 -20.88 0.97 -15.53
CA GLU A 154 -20.44 0.94 -16.92
C GLU A 154 -19.26 -0.02 -17.16
N HIS A 155 -18.34 -0.10 -16.19
CA HIS A 155 -17.10 -0.86 -16.32
C HIS A 155 -17.05 -2.15 -15.49
N MET A 156 -18.15 -2.53 -14.83
CA MET A 156 -18.19 -3.71 -13.95
C MET A 156 -17.76 -4.99 -14.67
N GLU A 157 -18.19 -5.16 -15.93
CA GLU A 157 -17.85 -6.31 -16.77
C GLU A 157 -16.48 -6.19 -17.46
N ALA A 158 -15.81 -5.04 -17.38
CA ALA A 158 -14.46 -4.84 -17.89
C ALA A 158 -13.37 -5.34 -16.93
N TRP A 159 -13.77 -5.96 -15.81
CA TRP A 159 -12.85 -6.51 -14.82
C TRP A 159 -11.96 -7.59 -15.44
N ASN A 160 -10.64 -7.36 -15.39
CA ASN A 160 -9.64 -8.36 -15.71
C ASN A 160 -8.95 -8.80 -14.40
N PRO A 161 -9.10 -10.06 -13.97
CA PRO A 161 -8.53 -10.53 -12.70
C PRO A 161 -6.99 -10.51 -12.64
N HIS A 162 -6.27 -10.11 -13.70
CA HIS A 162 -4.81 -10.09 -13.79
C HIS A 162 -4.19 -11.26 -13.01
N PRO A 163 -4.52 -12.52 -13.37
CA PRO A 163 -4.06 -13.65 -12.61
C PRO A 163 -2.53 -13.58 -12.52
N PRO A 164 -1.96 -13.72 -11.31
CA PRO A 164 -0.52 -13.65 -11.15
C PRO A 164 0.11 -14.69 -12.08
N THR A 165 1.10 -14.26 -12.86
CA THR A 165 1.80 -15.18 -13.76
C THR A 165 2.48 -16.24 -12.91
N LEU A 166 2.18 -17.51 -13.16
CA LEU A 166 2.89 -18.62 -12.52
C LEU A 166 4.30 -18.66 -13.09
N TRP A 167 5.25 -18.20 -12.28
CA TRP A 167 6.66 -18.18 -12.66
C TRP A 167 7.34 -19.44 -12.14
N GLN A 168 8.19 -20.04 -12.99
CA GLN A 168 8.93 -21.25 -12.66
C GLN A 168 10.43 -20.97 -12.74
N HIS A 169 11.16 -21.51 -11.78
CA HIS A 169 12.61 -21.53 -11.79
C HIS A 169 13.13 -22.46 -12.89
N THR A 170 14.44 -22.40 -13.17
CA THR A 170 15.08 -23.23 -14.19
C THR A 170 15.01 -24.73 -13.91
N ASP A 171 14.80 -25.12 -12.66
CA ASP A 171 14.64 -26.53 -12.24
C ASP A 171 13.16 -27.01 -12.29
N GLY A 172 12.24 -26.15 -12.72
CA GLY A 172 10.81 -26.44 -12.80
C GLY A 172 10.02 -26.22 -11.50
N SER A 173 10.67 -25.80 -10.41
CA SER A 173 9.96 -25.42 -9.17
C SER A 173 9.24 -24.07 -9.31
N HIS A 174 8.15 -23.86 -8.57
CA HIS A 174 7.39 -22.61 -8.60
C HIS A 174 8.07 -21.54 -7.76
N ALA A 175 8.17 -20.32 -8.30
CA ALA A 175 8.60 -19.16 -7.56
C ALA A 175 7.48 -18.61 -6.67
N GLU A 176 7.85 -18.00 -5.54
CA GLU A 176 6.93 -17.14 -4.80
C GLU A 176 6.46 -16.00 -5.71
N TRP A 177 5.17 -15.67 -5.63
CA TRP A 177 4.64 -14.45 -6.24
C TRP A 177 5.19 -13.21 -5.54
#